data_AF-A0A9X4R1F8-F1
#
_entry.id   AF-A0A9X4R1F8-F1
#
_cell.length_a   1.000
_cell.length_b   1.000
_cell.length_c   1.000
_cell.angle_alpha   90.00
_cell.angle_beta   90.00
_cell.angle_gamma   90.00
#
_symmetry.space_group_name_H-M   'P 1'
#
loop_
_entity.id
_entity.type
_entity.pdbx_description
1 polymer ?
#
loop_
_entity_poly.entity_id
_entity_poly.type
_entity_poly.pdbx_seq_one_letter_code
_entity_poly.pdbx_strand_id
1 'polypeptide(L)'
;MYNLEFHQLEQHISKLLNLLEIYKFAIVTNHKKKNEFKQDIHDYINKEYSDLKSVSKHHTSLIHYNYFIFLSDQIEQPIDELTVSNTTKYISDIQQRLFRIHQLLTPLL
;
A
#
# COMPACT_ATOMS: atom_id res chain seq x y z
N MET A 1 -6.61 23.59 5.62
CA MET A 1 -7.33 22.31 5.46
C MET A 1 -6.79 21.46 4.31
N TYR A 2 -6.48 22.02 3.13
CA TYR A 2 -5.94 21.26 1.98
C TYR A 2 -4.71 20.40 2.35
N ASN A 3 -3.74 20.94 3.09
CA ASN A 3 -2.52 20.20 3.50
C ASN A 3 -2.75 19.04 4.47
N LEU A 4 -3.84 19.01 5.26
CA LEU A 4 -4.02 17.96 6.27
C LEU A 4 -4.42 16.63 5.62
N GLU A 5 -5.32 16.65 4.63
CA GLU A 5 -5.76 15.44 3.93
C GLU A 5 -4.62 14.83 3.10
N PHE A 6 -3.80 15.66 2.43
CA PHE A 6 -2.62 15.16 1.70
C PHE A 6 -1.55 14.63 2.65
N HIS A 7 -1.32 15.27 3.80
CA HIS A 7 -0.38 14.76 4.80
C HIS A 7 -0.86 13.43 5.40
N GLN A 8 -2.16 13.29 5.67
CA GLN A 8 -2.73 12.02 6.09
C GLN A 8 -2.50 10.95 5.02
N LEU A 9 -2.85 11.24 3.76
CA LEU A 9 -2.65 10.31 2.65
C LEU A 9 -1.18 9.89 2.49
N GLU A 10 -0.24 10.82 2.66
CA GLU A 10 1.20 10.55 2.67
C GLU A 10 1.58 9.56 3.79
N GLN A 11 1.09 9.79 5.01
CA GLN A 11 1.33 8.87 6.15
C GLN A 11 0.76 7.48 5.87
N HIS A 12 -0.43 7.41 5.27
CA HIS A 12 -1.10 6.16 4.93
C HIS A 12 -0.29 5.34 3.91
N ILE A 13 0.17 6.01 2.84
CA ILE A 13 1.00 5.40 1.79
C ILE A 13 2.36 4.97 2.35
N SER A 14 3.00 5.82 3.15
CA SER A 14 4.30 5.53 3.78
C SER A 14 4.23 4.31 4.68
N LYS A 15 3.15 4.17 5.46
CA LYS A 15 2.94 3.02 6.32
C LYS A 15 2.79 1.73 5.51
N LEU A 16 2.02 1.75 4.42
CA LEU A 16 1.86 0.59 3.56
C LEU A 16 3.17 0.19 2.85
N LEU A 17 3.94 1.18 2.38
CA LEU A 17 5.28 0.93 1.82
C LEU A 17 6.20 0.20 2.83
N ASN A 18 6.17 0.63 4.09
CA ASN A 18 6.95 0.00 5.15
C ASN A 18 6.50 -1.44 5.45
N LEU A 19 5.18 -1.69 5.50
CA LEU A 19 4.65 -3.05 5.69
C LEU A 19 5.10 -3.99 4.54
N LEU A 20 5.03 -3.51 3.30
CA LEU A 20 5.51 -4.25 2.12
C LEU A 20 7.01 -4.56 2.19
N GLU A 21 7.82 -3.61 2.67
CA GLU A 21 9.26 -3.81 2.82
C GLU A 21 9.60 -4.84 3.89
N ILE A 22 8.93 -4.79 5.05
CA ILE A 22 9.09 -5.78 6.12
C ILE A 22 8.71 -7.18 5.63
N TYR A 23 7.60 -7.31 4.90
CA TYR A 23 7.18 -8.59 4.34
C TYR A 23 8.17 -9.13 3.29
N LYS A 24 8.66 -8.26 2.39
CA LYS A 24 9.70 -8.62 1.42
C LYS A 24 10.97 -9.11 2.12
N PHE A 25 11.44 -8.40 3.14
CA PHE A 25 12.58 -8.82 3.96
C PHE A 25 12.33 -10.20 4.61
N ALA A 26 11.13 -10.42 5.14
CA ALA A 26 10.74 -11.69 5.75
C ALA A 26 10.73 -12.86 4.77
N ILE A 27 10.33 -12.63 3.51
CA ILE A 27 10.41 -13.65 2.45
C ILE A 27 11.87 -13.97 2.15
N VAL A 28 12.71 -12.95 1.94
CA VAL A 28 14.13 -13.12 1.58
C VAL A 28 14.90 -13.86 2.68
N THR A 29 14.58 -13.61 3.94
CA THR A 29 15.24 -14.22 5.10
C THR A 29 14.56 -15.50 5.60
N ASN A 30 13.48 -15.94 4.95
CA ASN A 30 12.62 -17.03 5.42
C ASN A 30 12.22 -16.86 6.91
N HIS A 31 11.87 -15.63 7.28
CA HIS A 31 11.55 -15.26 8.65
C HIS A 31 10.29 -15.97 9.14
N LYS A 32 10.31 -16.47 10.39
CA LYS A 32 9.21 -17.22 11.01
C LYS A 32 7.86 -16.49 11.03
N LYS A 33 7.89 -15.15 11.04
CA LYS A 33 6.71 -14.28 11.06
C LYS A 33 6.22 -13.83 9.68
N LYS A 34 6.71 -14.40 8.58
CA LYS A 34 6.29 -13.96 7.22
C LYS A 34 4.77 -13.95 7.03
N ASN A 35 4.07 -14.94 7.60
CA ASN A 35 2.61 -15.02 7.51
C ASN A 35 1.92 -13.95 8.35
N GLU A 36 2.47 -13.59 9.52
CA GLU A 36 1.98 -12.46 10.33
C GLU A 36 2.10 -11.16 9.54
N PHE A 37 3.27 -10.88 8.95
CA PHE A 37 3.47 -9.65 8.17
C PHE A 37 2.62 -9.58 6.90
N LYS A 38 2.35 -10.72 6.27
CA LYS A 38 1.40 -10.81 5.16
C LYS A 38 0.00 -10.39 5.61
N GLN A 39 -0.44 -10.92 6.76
CA GLN A 39 -1.75 -10.59 7.34
C GLN A 39 -1.82 -9.11 7.73
N ASP A 40 -0.76 -8.54 8.31
CA ASP A 40 -0.69 -7.11 8.64
C ASP A 40 -0.93 -6.22 7.42
N ILE A 41 -0.40 -6.61 6.25
CA ILE A 41 -0.65 -5.90 4.99
C ILE A 41 -2.12 -6.01 4.59
N HIS A 42 -2.67 -7.21 4.60
CA HIS A 42 -4.07 -7.45 4.19
C HIS A 42 -5.05 -6.71 5.11
N ASP A 43 -4.85 -6.76 6.43
CA ASP A 43 -5.67 -6.07 7.42
C ASP A 43 -5.59 -4.55 7.22
N TYR A 44 -4.40 -4.03 6.96
CA TYR A 44 -4.21 -2.62 6.67
C TYR A 44 -4.94 -2.18 5.40
N ILE A 45 -4.78 -2.90 4.30
CA ILE A 45 -5.45 -2.59 3.01
C ILE A 45 -6.97 -2.64 3.16
N ASN A 46 -7.51 -3.68 3.81
CA ASN A 46 -8.95 -3.83 4.06
C ASN A 46 -9.52 -2.66 4.86
N LYS A 47 -8.81 -2.26 5.92
CA LYS A 47 -9.21 -1.12 6.74
C LYS A 47 -9.21 0.18 5.92
N GLU A 48 -8.10 0.48 5.25
CA GLU A 48 -7.93 1.69 4.45
C GLU A 48 -8.99 1.81 3.36
N TYR A 49 -9.23 0.72 2.62
CA TYR A 49 -10.26 0.67 1.58
C TYR A 49 -11.65 0.97 2.15
N SER A 50 -11.99 0.37 3.29
CA SER A 50 -13.27 0.59 3.96
C SER A 50 -13.43 2.03 4.45
N ASP A 51 -12.37 2.61 5.02
CA ASP A 51 -12.34 4.00 5.51
C ASP A 51 -12.48 5.00 4.34
N LEU A 52 -11.77 4.79 3.23
CA LEU A 52 -11.86 5.65 2.02
C LEU A 52 -13.20 5.54 1.30
N LYS A 53 -13.82 4.36 1.32
CA LYS A 53 -15.12 4.10 0.69
C LYS A 53 -16.26 4.70 1.49
N SER A 54 -16.26 4.52 2.81
CA SER A 54 -17.35 4.98 3.68
C SER A 54 -17.51 6.51 3.70
N VAL A 55 -16.41 7.26 3.57
CA VAL A 55 -16.42 8.73 3.62
C VAL A 55 -16.36 9.36 2.21
N SER A 56 -16.39 8.55 1.14
CA SER A 56 -16.20 9.02 -0.25
C SER A 56 -14.93 9.88 -0.44
N LYS A 57 -13.92 9.72 0.43
CA LYS A 57 -12.67 10.50 0.43
C LYS A 57 -11.83 10.29 -0.83
N HIS A 58 -12.11 9.25 -1.61
CA HIS A 58 -11.51 9.03 -2.91
C HIS A 58 -11.89 10.11 -3.94
N HIS A 59 -12.99 10.84 -3.75
CA HIS A 59 -13.37 11.98 -4.59
C HIS A 59 -12.66 13.30 -4.20
N THR A 60 -11.84 13.30 -3.15
CA THR A 60 -11.17 14.52 -2.65
C THR A 60 -10.12 15.06 -3.64
N SER A 61 -9.41 14.19 -4.35
CA SER A 61 -8.44 14.58 -5.39
C SER A 61 -8.06 13.38 -6.26
N LEU A 62 -7.38 13.65 -7.38
CA LEU A 62 -6.83 12.60 -8.24
C LEU A 62 -5.88 11.65 -7.49
N ILE A 63 -5.09 12.17 -6.54
CA ILE A 63 -4.12 11.33 -5.80
C ILE A 63 -4.85 10.39 -4.84
N HIS A 64 -5.93 10.87 -4.19
CA HIS A 64 -6.79 10.04 -3.35
C HIS A 64 -7.49 8.95 -4.18
N TYR A 65 -7.98 9.31 -5.37
CA TYR A 65 -8.56 8.35 -6.31
C TYR A 65 -7.54 7.28 -6.75
N ASN A 66 -6.33 7.69 -7.12
CA ASN A 66 -5.27 6.76 -7.52
C ASN A 66 -4.89 5.79 -6.39
N TYR A 67 -4.82 6.29 -5.15
CA TYR A 67 -4.59 5.43 -3.99
C TYR A 67 -5.77 4.47 -3.74
N PHE A 68 -7.01 4.95 -3.87
CA PHE A 68 -8.19 4.10 -3.75
C PHE A 68 -8.24 2.99 -4.81
N ILE A 69 -7.92 3.30 -6.07
CA ILE A 69 -7.81 2.30 -7.14
C ILE A 69 -6.72 1.28 -6.82
N PHE A 70 -5.56 1.74 -6.36
CA PHE A 70 -4.50 0.84 -5.91
C PHE A 70 -5.00 -0.11 -4.81
N LEU A 71 -5.71 0.38 -3.79
CA LEU A 71 -6.28 -0.46 -2.74
C LEU A 71 -7.30 -1.45 -3.30
N SER A 72 -8.18 -1.00 -4.20
CA SER A 72 -9.20 -1.85 -4.84
C SER A 72 -8.55 -3.02 -5.59
N ASP A 73 -7.48 -2.74 -6.36
CA ASP A 73 -6.74 -3.79 -7.07
C ASP A 73 -6.13 -4.81 -6.10
N GLN A 74 -5.68 -4.37 -4.92
CA GLN A 74 -5.13 -5.28 -3.90
C GLN A 74 -6.20 -6.05 -3.13
N ILE A 75 -7.45 -5.59 -3.13
CA ILE A 75 -8.59 -6.38 -2.64
C ILE A 75 -8.94 -7.48 -3.64
N GLU A 76 -8.96 -7.17 -4.93
CA GLU A 76 -9.26 -8.13 -6.00
C GLU A 76 -8.13 -9.14 -6.22
N GLN A 77 -6.89 -8.70 -6.09
CA GLN A 77 -5.68 -9.50 -6.24
C GLN A 77 -4.75 -9.30 -5.04
N PRO A 78 -5.06 -9.93 -3.90
CA PRO A 78 -4.26 -9.82 -2.69
C PRO A 78 -2.82 -10.29 -2.89
N ILE A 79 -1.94 -9.77 -2.04
CA ILE A 79 -0.54 -10.20 -2.05
C ILE A 79 -0.45 -11.62 -1.53
N ASP A 80 -0.12 -12.55 -2.41
CA ASP A 80 0.02 -13.97 -2.11
C ASP A 80 1.43 -14.51 -2.42
N GLU A 81 1.81 -15.54 -1.67
CA GLU A 81 3.10 -16.21 -1.85
C GLU A 81 3.02 -17.14 -3.08
N LEU A 82 3.83 -16.86 -4.10
CA LEU A 82 4.03 -17.72 -5.25
C LEU A 82 5.27 -18.59 -5.01
N THR A 83 6.38 -18.23 -5.64
CA THR A 83 7.74 -18.72 -5.38
C THR A 83 8.58 -17.54 -4.91
N VAL A 84 9.53 -17.70 -3.98
CA VAL A 84 10.33 -16.61 -3.38
C VAL A 84 10.77 -15.51 -4.37
N SER A 85 11.36 -15.89 -5.51
CA SER A 85 11.81 -14.93 -6.55
C SER A 85 10.65 -14.17 -7.21
N ASN A 86 9.57 -14.88 -7.56
CA ASN A 86 8.37 -14.26 -8.13
C ASN A 86 7.62 -13.40 -7.11
N THR A 87 7.55 -13.81 -5.83
CA THR A 87 6.89 -13.04 -4.76
C THR A 87 7.65 -11.74 -4.48
N THR A 88 8.98 -11.77 -4.39
CA THR A 88 9.78 -10.55 -4.16
C THR A 88 9.74 -9.58 -5.34
N LYS A 89 9.70 -10.10 -6.58
CA LYS A 89 9.48 -9.27 -7.78
C LYS A 89 8.10 -8.63 -7.75
N TYR A 90 7.05 -9.42 -7.50
CA TYR A 90 5.68 -8.92 -7.41
C TYR A 90 5.52 -7.83 -6.33
N ILE A 91 6.07 -8.05 -5.13
CA ILE A 91 6.06 -7.02 -4.08
C ILE A 91 6.80 -5.76 -4.54
N SER A 92 7.92 -5.90 -5.25
CA SER A 92 8.66 -4.74 -5.79
C SER A 92 7.84 -3.95 -6.81
N ASP A 93 7.07 -4.64 -7.67
CA ASP A 93 6.19 -4.00 -8.64
C ASP A 93 5.04 -3.25 -7.94
N ILE A 94 4.46 -3.84 -6.90
CA ILE A 94 3.45 -3.19 -6.04
C ILE A 94 4.03 -1.96 -5.34
N GLN A 95 5.21 -2.09 -4.74
CA GLN A 95 5.93 -0.99 -4.09
C GLN A 95 6.20 0.15 -5.08
N GLN A 96 6.62 -0.15 -6.31
CA GLN A 96 6.84 0.86 -7.35
C GLN A 96 5.55 1.59 -7.73
N ARG A 97 4.44 0.87 -7.89
CA ARG A 97 3.13 1.48 -8.17
C ARG A 97 2.72 2.42 -7.05
N LEU A 98 2.85 1.98 -5.80
CA LEU A 98 2.51 2.78 -4.62
C LEU A 98 3.44 3.99 -4.45
N PHE A 99 4.73 3.82 -4.73
CA PHE A 99 5.73 4.89 -4.68
C PHE A 99 5.45 5.98 -5.72
N ARG A 100 4.98 5.62 -6.92
CA ARG A 100 4.56 6.62 -7.92
C ARG A 100 3.41 7.48 -7.41
N ILE A 101 2.45 6.90 -6.68
CA ILE A 101 1.36 7.65 -6.04
C ILE A 101 1.92 8.57 -4.96
N HIS A 102 2.84 8.06 -4.13
CA HIS A 102 3.53 8.85 -3.11
C HIS A 102 4.28 10.05 -3.69
N GLN A 103 4.98 9.89 -4.81
CA GLN A 103 5.72 10.97 -5.46
C GLN A 103 4.83 12.12 -5.97
N LEU A 104 3.54 11.86 -6.25
CA LEU A 104 2.59 12.91 -6.62
C LEU A 104 2.22 13.81 -5.42
N LEU A 105 2.45 13.35 -4.19
CA LEU A 105 2.21 14.12 -2.96
C LEU A 105 3.36 15.04 -2.60
N THR A 106 4.57 14.70 -3.03
CA THR A 106 5.73 15.56 -2.82
C THR A 106 5.64 16.72 -3.80
N PRO A 107 5.58 17.99 -3.34
CA PRO A 107 5.78 19.11 -4.24
C PRO A 107 7.11 18.89 -4.96
N LEU A 108 7.13 19.01 -6.30
CA LEU A 108 8.36 19.16 -7.06
C LEU A 108 9.15 20.32 -6.42
N LEU A 109 10.12 19.98 -5.58
CA LEU A 109 11.12 20.91 -5.05
C LEU A 109 12.00 21.38 -6.21
#